data_AF-A0A811LE06-F1
#
_entry.id   AF-A0A811LE06-F1
#
_cell.length_a   1.000
_cell.length_b   1.000
_cell.length_c   1.000
_cell.angle_alpha   90.00
_cell.angle_beta   90.00
_cell.angle_gamma   90.00
#
_symmetry.space_group_name_H-M   'P 1'
#
loop_
_entity.id
_entity.type
_entity.pdbx_description
1 polymer ?
#
loop_
_entity_poly.entity_id
_entity_poly.type
_entity_poly.pdbx_seq_one_letter_code
_entity_poly.pdbx_strand_id
1 'polypeptide(L)' 'MAKVVQHYMKKEKIRELDWLSRSPGLNPIEHLWELVGRKVERRYPTTETQLESVLEEEWRNLDIKVVNDLIM' A
#
# COMPACT_ATOMS: atom_id res chain seq x y z
N MET A 1 15.98 8.13 -7.72
CA MET A 1 16.13 6.69 -7.38
C MET A 1 17.61 6.32 -7.34
N ALA A 2 18.07 5.49 -6.40
CA ALA A 2 19.47 5.07 -6.33
C ALA A 2 19.86 4.14 -7.50
N LYS A 3 21.12 4.19 -7.96
CA LYS A 3 21.61 3.39 -9.11
C LYS A 3 21.39 1.89 -8.96
N VAL A 4 21.52 1.37 -7.74
CA VAL A 4 21.28 -0.05 -7.42
C VAL A 4 19.81 -0.44 -7.68
N VAL A 5 18.87 0.43 -7.33
CA VAL A 5 17.43 0.20 -7.54
C VAL A 5 17.10 0.29 -9.02
N GLN A 6 17.67 1.26 -9.76
CA GLN A 6 17.48 1.36 -11.21
C GLN A 6 17.99 0.11 -11.95
N HIS A 7 19.15 -0.42 -11.55
CA HIS A 7 19.69 -1.65 -12.13
C HIS A 7 18.77 -2.85 -11.87
N TYR A 8 18.27 -2.98 -10.63
CA TYR A 8 17.32 -4.03 -10.27
C TYR A 8 16.02 -3.93 -11.07
N MET A 9 15.41 -2.74 -11.13
CA MET A 9 14.17 -2.53 -11.91
C MET A 9 14.37 -2.88 -13.39
N LYS A 10 15.52 -2.51 -13.98
CA LYS A 10 15.86 -2.89 -15.35
C LYS A 10 16.05 -4.39 -15.52
N LYS A 11 16.72 -5.06 -14.58
CA LYS A 11 16.94 -6.51 -14.58
C LYS A 11 15.61 -7.27 -14.50
N GLU A 12 14.73 -6.86 -13.59
CA GLU A 12 13.42 -7.47 -13.36
C GLU A 12 12.35 -7.01 -14.37
N LYS A 13 12.72 -6.15 -15.33
CA LYS A 13 11.83 -5.58 -16.35
C LYS A 13 10.61 -4.87 -15.74
N ILE A 14 10.79 -4.28 -14.57
CA ILE A 14 9.76 -3.49 -13.88
C ILE A 14 9.66 -2.15 -14.60
N ARG A 15 8.49 -1.87 -15.17
CA ARG A 15 8.22 -0.59 -15.82
C ARG A 15 8.03 0.48 -14.73
N GLU A 16 8.86 1.51 -14.77
CA GLU A 16 8.64 2.73 -13.99
C GLU A 16 7.43 3.46 -14.59
N LEU A 17 6.46 3.82 -13.75
CA LEU A 17 5.32 4.66 -14.15
C LEU A 17 5.75 6.11 -14.00
N ASP A 18 5.45 6.95 -14.99
CA ASP A 18 5.65 8.41 -14.94
C ASP A 18 4.63 9.05 -13.99
N TRP A 19 4.69 8.71 -12.70
CA TRP A 19 3.83 9.31 -11.70
C TRP A 19 4.30 10.73 -11.43
N LEU A 20 3.36 11.69 -11.38
CA LEU A 20 3.68 13.04 -10.96
C LEU A 20 4.21 13.00 -9.53
N SER A 21 5.51 13.26 -9.40
CA SER A 21 6.14 13.49 -8.12
C SER A 21 5.40 14.66 -7.46
N ARG A 22 4.61 14.39 -6.41
CA ARG A 22 3.72 15.33 -5.66
C ARG A 22 2.21 15.25 -5.93
N SER A 23 1.66 14.11 -6.32
CA SER A 23 0.20 13.85 -6.18
C SER A 23 -0.08 12.71 -5.19
N PRO A 24 0.06 12.94 -3.86
CA PRO A 24 -0.25 11.94 -2.83
C PRO A 24 -1.68 11.40 -3.00
N GLY A 25 -2.62 12.31 -3.28
CA GLY A 25 -4.04 11.99 -3.48
C GLY A 25 -4.39 11.22 -4.75
N LEU A 26 -3.43 10.90 -5.64
CA LEU A 26 -3.69 10.04 -6.80
C LEU A 26 -3.14 8.62 -6.60
N ASN A 27 -2.24 8.38 -5.64
CA ASN A 27 -1.57 7.10 -5.52
C ASN A 27 -2.52 6.04 -4.92
N PRO A 28 -2.95 5.01 -5.67
CA PRO A 28 -3.89 4.00 -5.17
C PRO A 28 -3.35 3.27 -3.94
N ILE A 29 -2.02 3.17 -3.80
CA ILE A 29 -1.36 2.55 -2.64
C ILE A 29 -1.58 3.38 -1.38
N GLU A 30 -1.53 4.71 -1.46
CA GLU A 30 -1.75 5.58 -0.29
C GLU A 30 -3.19 5.50 0.19
N HIS A 31 -4.16 5.53 -0.73
CA HIS A 31 -5.58 5.35 -0.41
C HIS A 31 -5.87 3.98 0.21
N LEU A 32 -5.24 2.93 -0.31
CA LEU A 32 -5.37 1.58 0.24
C LEU A 32 -4.83 1.52 1.69
N TRP A 33 -3.67 2.09 1.94
CA TRP A 33 -3.09 2.16 3.29
C TRP A 33 -3.92 3.00 4.24
N GLU A 34 -4.54 4.09 3.78
CA GLU A 34 -5.45 4.88 4.61
C GLU A 34 -6.66 4.05 5.07
N LEU A 35 -7.26 3.28 4.15
CA LEU A 35 -8.39 2.41 4.48
C LEU A 35 -8.02 1.33 5.48
N VAL A 36 -6.90 0.64 5.26
CA VAL A 36 -6.40 -0.39 6.18
C VAL A 36 -6.05 0.23 7.53
N GLY A 37 -5.32 1.35 7.53
CA GLY A 37 -4.92 2.07 8.74
C GLY A 37 -6.13 2.44 9.61
N ARG A 38 -7.19 3.00 9.02
CA ARG A 38 -8.44 3.33 9.72
C ARG A 38 -9.11 2.10 10.36
N LYS A 39 -9.03 0.92 9.75
CA LYS A 39 -9.59 -0.31 10.33
C LYS A 39 -8.73 -0.86 11.46
N VAL A 40 -7.41 -0.85 11.28
CA VAL A 40 -6.44 -1.27 12.30
C VAL A 40 -6.54 -0.39 13.54
N GLU A 41 -6.63 0.95 13.38
CA GLU A 41 -6.77 1.90 14.49
C GLU A 41 -8.02 1.62 15.34
N ARG A 42 -9.14 1.24 14.73
CA ARG A 42 -10.39 0.92 15.45
C ARG A 42 -10.30 -0.31 16.33
N ARG A 43 -9.30 -1.17 16.11
CA ARG A 43 -9.05 -2.37 16.90
C ARG A 43 -8.06 -2.15 18.03
N TYR A 44 -7.48 -0.94 18.13
CA TYR A 44 -6.61 -0.49 19.22
C TYR A 44 -5.53 -1.53 19.61
N PRO A 45 -4.70 -2.00 18.67
CA PRO A 45 -3.60 -2.88 19.01
C PRO A 45 -2.64 -2.16 19.97
N THR A 46 -2.24 -2.86 21.04
CA THR A 46 -1.37 -2.30 22.10
C THR A 46 0.04 -2.86 22.10
N THR A 47 0.28 -3.91 21.30
CA THR A 47 1.59 -4.53 21.12
C THR A 47 1.92 -4.66 19.64
N GLU A 48 3.20 -4.78 19.32
CA GLU A 48 3.68 -4.99 17.96
C GLU A 48 3.06 -6.27 17.34
N THR A 49 3.03 -7.37 18.09
CA THR A 49 2.42 -8.63 17.64
C THR A 49 0.91 -8.49 17.38
N GLN A 50 0.19 -7.71 18.22
CA GLN A 50 -1.23 -7.43 17.98
C GLN A 50 -1.41 -6.57 16.73
N LEU A 51 -0.55 -5.57 16.53
CA LEU A 51 -0.59 -4.71 15.36
C LEU A 51 -0.37 -5.53 14.07
N GLU A 52 0.65 -6.39 14.04
CA GLU A 52 0.92 -7.29 12.92
C GLU A 52 -0.28 -8.21 12.63
N SER A 53 -0.80 -8.89 13.65
CA SER A 53 -1.94 -9.79 13.49
C SER A 53 -3.18 -9.08 12.98
N VAL A 54 -3.49 -7.89 13.49
CA VAL A 54 -4.64 -7.10 13.06
C VAL A 54 -4.45 -6.58 11.64
N LEU A 55 -3.24 -6.13 11.30
CA LEU A 55 -2.92 -5.67 9.95
C LEU A 55 -3.09 -6.80 8.93
N GLU A 56 -2.60 -8.01 9.22
CA GLU A 56 -2.80 -9.17 8.35
C GLU A 56 -4.27 -9.54 8.17
N GLU A 57 -5.06 -9.50 9.25
CA GLU A 57 -6.48 -9.81 9.20
C GLU A 57 -7.26 -8.78 8.37
N GLU A 58 -7.04 -7.48 8.64
CA GLU A 58 -7.71 -6.41 7.90
C GLU A 58 -7.30 -6.39 6.44
N TRP A 59 -6.03 -6.70 6.13
CA TRP A 59 -5.54 -6.85 4.76
C TRP A 59 -6.23 -8.01 4.02
N ARG A 60 -6.35 -9.18 4.65
CA ARG A 60 -7.03 -10.34 4.06
C ARG A 60 -8.53 -10.12 3.88
N ASN A 61 -9.13 -9.29 4.73
CA ASN A 61 -10.56 -8.95 4.67
C ASN A 61 -10.88 -7.78 3.72
N LEU A 62 -9.89 -7.23 2.99
CA LEU A 62 -10.15 -6.20 1.99
C LEU A 62 -10.96 -6.79 0.82
N ASP A 63 -12.07 -6.15 0.49
CA ASP A 63 -12.82 -6.47 -0.73
C ASP A 63 -12.02 -5.96 -1.94
N ILE A 64 -11.75 -6.87 -2.90
CA ILE A 64 -11.05 -6.54 -4.14
C ILE A 64 -11.76 -5.45 -4.94
N LYS A 65 -13.08 -5.29 -4.77
CA LYS A 65 -13.83 -4.20 -5.40
C LYS A 65 -13.33 -2.83 -4.95
N VAL A 66 -13.03 -2.68 -3.66
CA VAL A 66 -12.47 -1.44 -3.09
C VAL A 66 -11.08 -1.18 -3.68
N VAL A 67 -10.29 -2.22 -3.92
CA VAL A 67 -8.98 -2.08 -4.57
C VAL A 67 -9.14 -1.63 -6.03
N ASN A 68 -10.10 -2.21 -6.76
CA ASN A 68 -10.36 -1.87 -8.16
C ASN A 68 -10.90 -0.45 -8.33
N ASP A 69 -11.75 0.04 -7.41
CA ASP A 69 -12.27 1.42 -7.44
C ASP A 69 -11.16 2.47 -7.24
N LEU A 70 -10.04 2.09 -6.62
CA LEU A 70 -8.87 2.95 -6.42
C LEU A 70 -7.92 2.95 -7.62
N ILE A 71 -7.99 1.93 -8.48
CA ILE A 71 -7.15 1.76 -9.68
C ILE A 71 -8.03 2.07 -10.91
N MET A 72 -8.41 3.33 -11.09
CA MET A 72 -8.99 3.82 -12.36
C MET A 72 -7.91 3.98 -13.43
#